data_AF-A0A381DJ89-F1
#
_entry.id   AF-A0A381DJ89-F1
#
_cell.length_a   1.000
_cell.length_b   1.000
_cell.length_c   1.000
_cell.angle_alpha   90.00
_cell.angle_beta   90.00
_cell.angle_gamma   90.00
#
_symmetry.space_group_name_H-M   'P 1'
#
loop_
_entity.id
_entity.type
_entity.pdbx_description
1 polymer ?
#
loop_
_entity_poly.entity_id
_entity_poly.type
_entity_poly.pdbx_seq_one_letter_code
_entity_poly.pdbx_strand_id
1 'polypeptide(L)'
;MLPTWEDSYSINNESIDAQHKKLFELAAVAYNLENKYVSKQQIKDVLNGFFEYMKIHFSDEEEYMLSIGYPKLDEHKKIHSYIIQSMVRLISKIHNTNDMKEQLSVIAKKWLLEHILQEDMKIESWRRKATFATSQESKTTKQDDKFCYVCSCKSRFVTAEIHEKIKCGAKFVCKKCGEVIVYMPNKN
;
A
#
# COMPACT_ATOMS: atom_id res chain seq x y z
N MET A 1 26.88 8.38 7.16
CA MET A 1 25.81 7.80 8.00
C MET A 1 24.71 7.28 7.10
N LEU A 2 24.25 6.05 7.32
CA LEU A 2 23.07 5.50 6.65
C LEU A 2 21.81 5.85 7.45
N PRO A 3 20.64 6.01 6.79
CA PRO A 3 19.38 6.13 7.51
C PRO A 3 19.09 4.82 8.27
N THR A 4 18.49 4.96 9.45
CA THR A 4 17.98 3.84 10.25
C THR A 4 16.52 3.59 9.91
N TRP A 5 16.02 2.38 10.17
CA TRP A 5 14.59 2.11 10.00
C TRP A 5 13.76 3.06 10.87
N GLU A 6 12.69 3.61 10.31
CA GLU A 6 11.68 4.40 10.98
C GLU A 6 10.29 3.86 10.62
N ASP A 7 9.33 3.94 11.54
CA ASP A 7 7.96 3.48 11.29
C ASP A 7 7.27 4.24 10.14
N SER A 8 7.79 5.43 9.79
CA SER A 8 7.37 6.20 8.61
C SER A 8 7.65 5.50 7.28
N TYR A 9 8.52 4.48 7.27
CA TYR A 9 8.85 3.67 6.10
C TYR A 9 8.04 2.37 6.01
N SER A 10 7.12 2.14 6.95
CA SER A 10 6.23 0.99 6.90
C SER A 10 5.31 1.05 5.68
N ILE A 11 5.19 -0.08 4.99
CA ILE A 11 4.17 -0.27 3.96
C ILE A 11 2.92 -0.98 4.52
N ASN A 12 2.76 -0.95 5.84
CA ASN A 12 1.76 -1.65 6.66
C ASN A 12 1.49 -3.08 6.17
N ASN A 13 2.58 -3.80 5.89
CA ASN A 13 2.60 -5.24 5.72
C ASN A 13 3.68 -5.77 6.66
N GLU A 14 3.26 -6.43 7.75
CA GLU A 14 4.19 -6.85 8.82
C GLU A 14 5.33 -7.72 8.30
N SER A 15 5.06 -8.58 7.30
CA SER A 15 6.07 -9.45 6.70
C SER A 15 7.10 -8.66 5.91
N ILE A 16 6.65 -7.76 5.02
CA ILE A 16 7.56 -6.94 4.22
C ILE A 16 8.32 -5.93 5.09
N ASP A 17 7.66 -5.32 6.08
CA ASP A 17 8.32 -4.40 7.02
C ASP A 17 9.42 -5.11 7.85
N ALA A 18 9.20 -6.37 8.23
CA ALA A 18 10.23 -7.19 8.87
C ALA A 18 11.42 -7.44 7.93
N GLN A 19 11.17 -7.67 6.64
CA GLN A 19 12.22 -7.81 5.64
C GLN A 19 12.98 -6.50 5.42
N HIS A 20 12.29 -5.37 5.32
CA HIS A 20 12.93 -4.05 5.23
C HIS A 20 13.81 -3.78 6.43
N LYS A 21 13.33 -4.01 7.66
CA LYS A 21 14.16 -3.88 8.87
C LYS A 21 15.43 -4.71 8.78
N LYS A 22 15.32 -5.96 8.32
CA LYS A 22 16.48 -6.83 8.13
C LYS A 22 17.44 -6.31 7.06
N LEU A 23 16.91 -5.78 5.97
CA LEU A 23 17.65 -5.16 4.88
C LEU A 23 18.41 -3.91 5.35
N PHE A 24 17.81 -3.07 6.21
CA PHE A 24 18.48 -1.94 6.85
C PHE A 24 19.62 -2.39 7.77
N GLU A 25 19.42 -3.45 8.57
CA GLU A 25 20.50 -4.03 9.39
C GLU A 25 21.68 -4.51 8.54
N LEU A 26 21.38 -5.26 7.48
CA LEU A 26 22.41 -5.78 6.58
C LEU A 26 23.13 -4.64 5.84
N ALA A 27 22.41 -3.59 5.45
CA ALA A 27 22.99 -2.38 4.86
C ALA A 27 23.94 -1.66 5.84
N ALA A 28 23.56 -1.58 7.12
CA ALA A 28 24.42 -1.02 8.16
C ALA A 28 25.68 -1.87 8.39
N VAL A 29 25.57 -3.21 8.39
CA VAL A 29 26.72 -4.11 8.46
C VAL A 29 27.63 -3.88 7.25
N ALA A 30 27.07 -3.88 6.05
CA ALA A 30 27.77 -3.63 4.79
C ALA A 30 28.57 -2.32 4.81
N TYR A 31 27.95 -1.22 5.23
CA TYR A 31 28.59 0.09 5.36
C TYR A 31 29.72 0.13 6.39
N ASN A 32 29.55 -0.56 7.52
CA ASN A 32 30.57 -0.60 8.57
C ASN A 32 31.82 -1.41 8.19
N LEU A 33 31.74 -2.28 7.18
CA LEU A 33 32.90 -3.03 6.67
C LEU A 33 33.87 -2.16 5.87
N GLU A 34 33.41 -1.01 5.37
CA GLU A 34 34.23 -0.06 4.61
C GLU A 34 35.47 0.36 5.42
N ASN A 35 35.26 0.71 6.70
CA ASN A 35 36.28 1.23 7.60
C ASN A 35 37.03 0.16 8.43
N LYS A 36 36.78 -1.14 8.21
CA LYS A 36 37.39 -2.23 8.98
C LYS A 36 38.42 -3.01 8.16
N TYR A 37 39.46 -3.55 8.80
CA TYR A 37 40.30 -4.56 8.17
C TYR A 37 39.52 -5.87 8.08
N VAL A 38 39.13 -6.25 6.87
CA VAL A 38 38.35 -7.45 6.57
C VAL A 38 38.93 -8.17 5.38
N SER A 39 38.87 -9.50 5.41
CA SER A 39 39.38 -10.31 4.30
C SER A 39 38.45 -10.23 3.09
N LYS A 40 39.02 -10.50 1.91
CA LYS A 40 38.25 -10.59 0.66
C LYS A 40 37.09 -11.59 0.76
N GLN A 41 37.31 -12.71 1.46
CA GLN A 41 36.30 -13.75 1.63
C GLN A 41 35.13 -13.27 2.50
N GLN A 42 35.41 -12.59 3.61
CA GLN A 42 34.35 -12.03 4.48
C GLN A 42 33.44 -11.06 3.73
N ILE A 43 34.00 -10.22 2.85
CA ILE A 43 33.18 -9.30 2.05
C ILE A 43 32.30 -10.06 1.05
N LYS A 44 32.84 -11.13 0.43
CA LYS A 44 32.05 -11.99 -0.47
C LYS A 44 30.90 -12.68 0.24
N ASP A 45 31.14 -13.19 1.45
CA ASP A 45 30.11 -13.89 2.22
C ASP A 45 28.96 -12.94 2.59
N VAL A 46 29.29 -11.71 2.98
CA VAL A 46 28.29 -10.66 3.25
C VAL A 46 27.53 -10.27 1.98
N LEU A 47 28.24 -10.07 0.86
CA LEU A 47 27.60 -9.77 -0.44
C LEU A 47 26.63 -10.87 -0.87
N ASN A 48 27.02 -12.14 -0.74
CA ASN A 48 26.17 -13.27 -1.09
C ASN A 48 24.93 -13.35 -0.18
N GLY A 49 25.12 -13.21 1.13
CA GLY A 49 24.00 -13.21 2.07
C GLY A 49 23.01 -12.07 1.82
N PHE A 50 23.54 -10.88 1.51
CA PHE A 50 22.73 -9.72 1.14
C PHE A 50 21.93 -9.96 -0.13
N PHE A 51 22.59 -10.51 -1.16
CA PHE A 51 21.99 -10.78 -2.45
C PHE A 51 20.87 -11.80 -2.40
N GLU A 52 21.08 -12.92 -1.70
CA GLU A 52 20.04 -13.94 -1.54
C GLU A 52 18.84 -13.40 -0.76
N TYR A 53 19.07 -12.58 0.26
CA TYR A 53 17.98 -11.96 1.02
C TYR A 53 17.16 -10.97 0.18
N MET A 54 17.81 -10.18 -0.68
CA MET A 54 17.11 -9.26 -1.59
C MET A 54 16.24 -9.98 -2.60
N LYS A 55 16.66 -11.12 -3.13
CA LYS A 55 15.82 -11.91 -4.06
C LYS A 55 14.54 -12.39 -3.40
N ILE A 56 14.66 -12.87 -2.16
CA ILE A 56 13.51 -13.32 -1.37
C ILE A 56 12.56 -12.14 -1.15
N HIS A 57 13.11 -11.02 -0.69
CA HIS A 57 12.34 -9.80 -0.47
C HIS A 57 11.60 -9.32 -1.73
N PHE A 58 12.29 -9.22 -2.86
CA PHE A 58 11.69 -8.80 -4.13
C PHE A 58 10.59 -9.75 -4.59
N SER A 59 10.76 -11.07 -4.39
CA SER A 59 9.73 -12.05 -4.71
C SER A 59 8.47 -11.86 -3.86
N ASP A 60 8.65 -11.72 -2.55
CA ASP A 60 7.55 -11.57 -1.59
C ASP A 60 6.82 -10.23 -1.79
N GLU A 61 7.57 -9.17 -2.09
CA GLU A 61 7.02 -7.86 -2.42
C GLU A 61 6.22 -7.90 -3.72
N GLU A 62 6.74 -8.53 -4.78
CA GLU A 62 6.03 -8.68 -6.05
C GLU A 62 4.72 -9.48 -5.88
N GLU A 63 4.72 -10.51 -5.04
CA GLU A 63 3.52 -11.27 -4.69
C GLU A 63 2.52 -10.40 -3.92
N TYR A 64 2.99 -9.61 -2.96
CA TYR A 64 2.15 -8.66 -2.24
C TYR A 64 1.54 -7.61 -3.18
N MET A 65 2.34 -7.01 -4.05
CA MET A 65 1.90 -6.04 -5.06
C MET A 65 0.83 -6.63 -5.98
N LEU A 66 1.01 -7.88 -6.41
CA LEU A 66 0.01 -8.61 -7.20
C LEU A 66 -1.29 -8.79 -6.41
N SER A 67 -1.20 -9.18 -5.14
CA SER A 67 -2.36 -9.43 -4.27
C SER A 67 -3.24 -8.20 -4.03
N ILE A 68 -2.64 -6.99 -4.03
CA ILE A 68 -3.35 -5.72 -3.86
C ILE A 68 -3.68 -5.02 -5.18
N GLY A 69 -3.45 -5.69 -6.32
CA GLY A 69 -3.72 -5.15 -7.65
C GLY A 69 -2.90 -3.89 -7.96
N TYR A 70 -1.64 -3.83 -7.52
CA TYR A 70 -0.80 -2.66 -7.74
C TYR A 70 -0.52 -2.43 -9.23
N PRO A 71 -0.87 -1.25 -9.80
CA PRO A 71 -0.93 -1.05 -11.24
C PRO A 71 0.45 -0.97 -11.91
N LYS A 72 1.52 -0.74 -11.14
CA LYS A 72 2.89 -0.57 -11.66
C LYS A 72 3.78 -1.77 -11.37
N LEU A 73 3.19 -2.95 -11.16
CA LEU A 73 3.94 -4.17 -10.86
C LEU A 73 5.04 -4.44 -11.90
N ASP A 74 4.70 -4.43 -13.19
CA ASP A 74 5.68 -4.71 -14.26
C ASP A 74 6.83 -3.70 -14.33
N GLU A 75 6.57 -2.43 -14.00
CA GLU A 75 7.60 -1.39 -13.91
C GLU A 75 8.53 -1.66 -12.73
N HIS A 76 7.96 -2.04 -11.59
CA HIS A 76 8.70 -2.33 -10.37
C HIS A 76 9.56 -3.60 -10.50
N LYS A 77 9.06 -4.66 -11.14
CA LYS A 77 9.85 -5.87 -11.50
C LYS A 77 11.08 -5.55 -12.35
N LYS A 78 10.99 -4.56 -13.24
CA LYS A 78 12.14 -4.11 -14.04
C LYS A 78 13.18 -3.40 -13.17
N ILE A 79 12.75 -2.66 -12.15
CA ILE A 79 13.65 -2.05 -11.15
C ILE A 79 14.38 -3.15 -10.37
N HIS A 80 13.67 -4.15 -9.84
CA HIS A 80 14.27 -5.31 -9.18
C HIS A 80 15.31 -6.00 -10.07
N SER A 81 14.92 -6.31 -11.30
CA SER A 81 15.80 -6.95 -12.29
C SER A 81 17.04 -6.11 -12.57
N TYR A 82 16.88 -4.78 -12.67
CA TYR A 82 17.99 -3.86 -12.87
C TYR A 82 18.95 -3.84 -11.66
N ILE A 83 18.43 -3.83 -10.44
CA ILE A 83 19.21 -3.88 -9.21
C ILE A 83 20.04 -5.17 -9.18
N ILE A 84 19.39 -6.33 -9.36
CA ILE A 84 20.05 -7.65 -9.37
C ILE A 84 21.14 -7.73 -10.45
N GLN A 85 20.85 -7.30 -11.68
CA GLN A 85 21.84 -7.32 -12.76
C GLN A 85 23.02 -6.38 -12.48
N SER A 86 22.75 -5.22 -11.89
CA SER A 86 23.79 -4.27 -11.57
C SER A 86 24.70 -4.81 -10.46
N MET A 87 24.14 -5.57 -9.49
CA MET A 87 24.92 -6.29 -8.48
C MET A 87 25.80 -7.36 -9.09
N VAL A 88 25.26 -8.20 -9.97
CA VAL A 88 26.05 -9.24 -10.65
C VAL A 88 27.21 -8.62 -11.44
N ARG A 89 26.95 -7.55 -12.21
CA ARG A 89 27.99 -6.81 -12.96
C ARG A 89 29.05 -6.19 -12.06
N LEU A 90 28.65 -5.78 -10.87
CA LEU A 90 29.52 -5.12 -9.93
C LEU A 90 30.39 -6.15 -9.20
N ILE A 91 29.83 -7.31 -8.83
CA ILE A 91 30.58 -8.44 -8.27
C ILE A 91 31.62 -8.98 -9.27
N SER A 92 31.29 -9.01 -10.57
CA SER A 92 32.21 -9.51 -11.60
C SER A 92 33.39 -8.58 -11.91
N LYS A 93 33.31 -7.30 -11.54
CA LYS A 93 34.35 -6.28 -11.76
C LYS A 93 35.27 -6.07 -10.54
N ILE A 94 35.14 -6.91 -9.52
CA ILE A 94 35.94 -6.81 -8.29
C ILE A 94 37.38 -7.29 -8.55
N HIS A 95 38.34 -6.36 -8.47
CA HIS A 95 39.75 -6.67 -8.62
C HIS A 95 40.48 -6.73 -7.27
N ASN A 96 40.22 -5.79 -6.37
CA ASN A 96 40.86 -5.70 -5.06
C ASN A 96 39.84 -5.50 -3.91
N THR A 97 40.31 -5.63 -2.66
CA THR A 97 39.46 -5.55 -1.45
C THR A 97 38.84 -4.17 -1.22
N ASN A 98 39.50 -3.08 -1.64
CA ASN A 98 38.96 -1.73 -1.49
C ASN A 98 37.80 -1.49 -2.47
N ASP A 99 37.94 -1.94 -3.72
CA ASP A 99 36.84 -1.90 -4.69
C ASP A 99 35.61 -2.63 -4.14
N MET A 100 35.79 -3.81 -3.53
CA MET A 100 34.68 -4.56 -2.94
C MET A 100 33.90 -3.78 -1.89
N LYS A 101 34.62 -3.05 -1.03
CA LYS A 101 34.02 -2.29 0.06
C LYS A 101 33.22 -1.11 -0.44
N GLU A 102 33.81 -0.33 -1.35
CA GLU A 102 33.13 0.81 -1.98
C GLU A 102 31.87 0.33 -2.70
N GLN A 103 32.00 -0.74 -3.47
CA GLN A 103 30.88 -1.30 -4.21
C GLN A 103 29.78 -1.86 -3.31
N LEU A 104 30.13 -2.51 -2.20
CA LEU A 104 29.17 -2.97 -1.19
C LEU A 104 28.42 -1.79 -0.54
N SER A 105 29.11 -0.68 -0.29
CA SER A 105 28.52 0.57 0.22
C SER A 105 27.52 1.18 -0.78
N VAL A 106 27.86 1.19 -2.07
CA VAL A 106 26.97 1.63 -3.16
C VAL A 106 25.72 0.75 -3.23
N ILE A 107 25.88 -0.57 -3.20
CA ILE A 107 24.77 -1.52 -3.20
C ILE A 107 23.81 -1.25 -2.03
N ALA A 108 24.35 -1.21 -0.81
CA ALA A 108 23.57 -1.04 0.40
C ALA A 108 22.82 0.30 0.41
N LYS A 109 23.51 1.40 0.07
CA LYS A 109 22.91 2.73 0.15
C LYS A 109 22.04 3.04 -1.05
N LYS A 110 22.59 2.95 -2.25
CA LYS A 110 21.97 3.48 -3.46
C LYS A 110 20.89 2.56 -4.00
N TRP A 111 21.12 1.24 -4.00
CA TRP A 111 20.19 0.34 -4.66
C TRP A 111 19.15 -0.23 -3.74
N LEU A 112 19.47 -0.43 -2.46
CA LEU A 112 18.51 -0.95 -1.51
C LEU A 112 17.75 0.18 -0.80
N LEU A 113 18.45 1.05 -0.07
CA LEU A 113 17.76 2.03 0.76
C LEU A 113 17.01 3.08 -0.07
N GLU A 114 17.59 3.58 -1.16
CA GLU A 114 16.84 4.49 -2.05
C GLU A 114 15.65 3.79 -2.71
N HIS A 115 15.76 2.51 -3.05
CA HIS A 115 14.64 1.74 -3.60
C HIS A 115 13.50 1.63 -2.58
N ILE A 116 13.79 1.20 -1.35
CA ILE A 116 12.77 1.11 -0.28
C ILE A 116 12.09 2.47 -0.08
N LEU A 117 12.89 3.53 0.04
CA LEU A 117 12.39 4.86 0.38
C LEU A 117 11.66 5.57 -0.79
N GLN A 118 11.95 5.22 -2.04
CA GLN A 118 11.42 5.92 -3.22
C GLN A 118 10.43 5.09 -4.03
N GLU A 119 10.56 3.77 -4.05
CA GLU A 119 9.74 2.86 -4.85
C GLU A 119 8.73 2.11 -3.97
N ASP A 120 9.17 1.44 -2.90
CA ASP A 120 8.30 0.59 -2.07
C ASP A 120 7.26 1.45 -1.33
N MET A 121 7.61 2.68 -0.94
CA MET A 121 6.66 3.64 -0.36
C MET A 121 5.49 4.00 -1.29
N LYS A 122 5.61 3.77 -2.60
CA LYS A 122 4.49 3.95 -3.54
C LYS A 122 3.44 2.83 -3.36
N ILE A 123 3.84 1.66 -2.88
CA ILE A 123 2.95 0.53 -2.56
C ILE A 123 2.04 0.90 -1.39
N GLU A 124 2.60 1.46 -0.31
CA GLU A 124 1.83 2.05 0.80
C GLU A 124 0.78 3.05 0.31
N SER A 125 1.23 3.99 -0.54
CA SER A 125 0.36 5.02 -1.10
C SER A 125 -0.80 4.44 -1.90
N TRP A 126 -0.58 3.33 -2.60
CA TRP A 126 -1.62 2.58 -3.32
C TRP A 126 -2.55 1.83 -2.36
N ARG A 127 -2.01 1.02 -1.43
CA ARG A 127 -2.81 0.26 -0.46
C ARG A 127 -3.76 1.18 0.31
N ARG A 128 -3.25 2.34 0.74
CA ARG A 128 -4.04 3.36 1.44
C ARG A 128 -5.20 3.85 0.58
N LYS A 129 -4.96 4.21 -0.69
CA LYS A 129 -6.01 4.65 -1.63
C LYS A 129 -7.06 3.56 -1.86
N ALA A 130 -6.63 2.30 -2.05
CA ALA A 130 -7.54 1.17 -2.21
C ALA A 130 -8.42 0.99 -0.96
N THR A 131 -7.83 1.04 0.24
CA THR A 131 -8.55 0.93 1.52
C THR A 131 -9.58 2.06 1.71
N PHE A 132 -9.25 3.29 1.30
CA PHE A 132 -10.16 4.43 1.36
C PHE A 132 -11.32 4.34 0.35
N ALA A 133 -11.08 3.79 -0.85
CA ALA A 133 -12.13 3.58 -1.84
C ALA A 133 -13.18 2.56 -1.32
N THR A 134 -12.73 1.45 -0.73
CA THR A 134 -13.62 0.40 -0.18
C THR A 134 -14.42 0.88 1.05
N SER A 135 -13.86 1.82 1.83
CA SER A 135 -14.55 2.41 2.99
C SER A 135 -15.46 3.58 2.64
N GLN A 136 -15.37 4.14 1.42
CA GLN A 136 -16.37 5.07 0.89
C GLN A 136 -17.51 4.37 0.15
N GLU A 137 -17.29 3.22 -0.49
CA GLU A 137 -18.37 2.42 -1.08
C GLU A 137 -19.37 1.87 -0.03
N SER A 138 -18.93 1.70 1.22
CA SER A 138 -19.81 1.41 2.35
C SER A 138 -20.52 2.66 2.94
N LYS A 139 -20.24 3.86 2.42
CA LYS A 139 -20.90 5.14 2.80
C LYS A 139 -21.61 5.87 1.65
N THR A 140 -21.60 5.37 0.42
CA THR A 140 -22.36 5.93 -0.72
C THR A 140 -23.35 4.95 -1.37
N THR A 141 -24.25 4.37 -0.56
CA THR A 141 -25.59 3.94 -1.03
C THR A 141 -26.67 4.30 0.00
N LYS A 142 -26.72 5.58 0.40
CA LYS A 142 -27.98 6.22 0.82
C LYS A 142 -27.99 7.64 0.31
N GLN A 143 -28.22 7.78 -0.99
CA GLN A 143 -28.91 8.98 -1.47
C GLN A 143 -30.28 8.92 -0.81
N ASP A 144 -30.49 9.74 0.23
CA ASP A 144 -31.76 9.89 0.93
C ASP A 144 -32.79 10.47 -0.05
N ASP A 145 -33.32 9.64 -0.95
CA ASP A 145 -34.52 9.96 -1.72
C ASP A 145 -35.66 10.11 -0.71
N LYS A 146 -35.90 11.37 -0.33
CA LYS A 146 -36.97 11.78 0.57
C LYS A 146 -38.22 12.02 -0.25
N PHE A 147 -39.16 11.10 -0.17
CA PHE A 147 -40.44 11.18 -0.88
C PHE A 147 -41.43 12.01 -0.07
N CYS A 148 -42.01 13.04 -0.69
CA CYS A 148 -42.96 13.92 -0.03
C CYS A 148 -44.35 13.28 0.00
N TYR A 149 -44.95 13.25 1.19
CA TYR A 149 -46.32 12.79 1.44
C TYR A 149 -47.08 13.84 2.24
N VAL A 150 -48.38 13.96 1.97
CA VAL A 150 -49.24 14.97 2.59
C VAL A 150 -50.43 14.35 3.33
N CYS A 151 -50.76 14.92 4.49
CA CYS A 151 -52.06 14.80 5.18
C CYS A 151 -52.77 16.16 5.11
N SER A 152 -54.03 16.24 5.55
CA SER A 152 -54.73 17.53 5.82
C SER A 152 -53.98 18.47 6.77
N CYS A 153 -53.01 17.94 7.50
CA CYS A 153 -52.40 18.59 8.64
C CYS A 153 -51.01 19.18 8.38
N LYS A 154 -50.15 18.53 7.58
CA LYS A 154 -48.76 18.90 7.22
C LYS A 154 -48.23 18.03 6.06
N SER A 155 -47.23 18.53 5.33
CA SER A 155 -46.33 17.72 4.50
C SER A 155 -45.27 17.02 5.35
N ARG A 156 -44.87 15.81 4.96
CA ARG A 156 -43.83 15.00 5.60
C ARG A 156 -43.00 14.28 4.55
N PHE A 157 -41.72 14.08 4.84
CA PHE A 157 -40.84 13.27 4.01
C PHE A 157 -40.74 11.87 4.58
N VAL A 158 -40.86 10.86 3.72
CA VAL A 158 -40.64 9.45 4.07
C VAL A 158 -39.41 8.94 3.33
N THR A 159 -38.78 7.90 3.88
CA THR A 159 -37.65 7.23 3.25
C THR A 159 -38.10 6.39 2.06
N ALA A 160 -37.17 6.06 1.15
CA ALA A 160 -37.43 5.16 0.03
C ALA A 160 -38.07 3.82 0.45
N GLU A 161 -37.66 3.26 1.59
CA GLU A 161 -38.22 2.02 2.11
C GLU A 161 -39.72 2.14 2.45
N ILE A 162 -40.12 3.26 3.07
CA ILE A 162 -41.53 3.53 3.39
C ILE A 162 -42.30 3.82 2.11
N HIS A 163 -41.70 4.54 1.15
CA HIS A 163 -42.30 4.82 -0.15
C HIS A 163 -42.63 3.54 -0.92
N GLU A 164 -41.70 2.58 -1.00
CA GLU A 164 -41.92 1.29 -1.65
C GLU A 164 -42.97 0.43 -0.94
N LYS A 165 -42.98 0.42 0.40
CA LYS A 165 -44.04 -0.25 1.16
C LYS A 165 -45.42 0.31 0.84
N ILE A 166 -45.54 1.64 0.68
CA ILE A 166 -46.79 2.29 0.29
C ILE A 166 -47.19 1.91 -1.14
N LYS A 167 -46.25 1.86 -2.09
CA LYS A 167 -46.49 1.36 -3.45
C LYS A 167 -46.98 -0.08 -3.48
N CYS A 168 -46.45 -0.93 -2.60
CA CYS A 168 -46.89 -2.32 -2.44
C CYS A 168 -48.22 -2.48 -1.68
N GLY A 169 -48.94 -1.38 -1.39
CA GLY A 169 -50.28 -1.40 -0.81
C GLY A 169 -50.35 -1.20 0.71
N ALA A 170 -49.23 -0.94 1.39
CA ALA A 170 -49.25 -0.63 2.82
C ALA A 170 -49.84 0.77 3.07
N LYS A 171 -50.79 0.86 4.01
CA LYS A 171 -51.42 2.13 4.39
C LYS A 171 -50.70 2.72 5.60
N PHE A 172 -50.13 3.92 5.44
CA PHE A 172 -49.51 4.67 6.53
C PHE A 172 -50.41 5.84 6.93
N VAL A 173 -50.58 6.05 8.23
CA VAL A 173 -51.42 7.12 8.79
C VAL A 173 -50.57 8.16 9.51
N CYS A 174 -51.01 9.42 9.44
CA CYS A 174 -50.36 10.50 10.17
C CYS A 174 -50.66 10.40 11.66
N LYS A 175 -49.62 10.39 12.50
CA LYS A 175 -49.76 10.35 13.97
C LYS A 175 -50.51 11.54 14.58
N LYS A 176 -50.72 12.63 13.82
CA LYS A 176 -51.39 13.84 14.32
C LYS A 176 -52.88 13.89 13.99
N CYS A 177 -53.28 13.56 12.76
CA CYS A 177 -54.68 13.62 12.32
C CYS A 177 -55.32 12.25 12.09
N GLY A 178 -54.55 11.16 12.13
CA GLY A 178 -55.05 9.79 11.87
C GLY A 178 -55.34 9.46 10.41
N GLU A 179 -55.23 10.44 9.49
CA GLU A 179 -55.50 10.23 8.07
C GLU A 179 -54.36 9.50 7.34
N VAL A 180 -54.70 8.78 6.27
CA VAL A 180 -53.74 8.12 5.39
C VAL A 180 -52.94 9.18 4.63
N ILE A 181 -51.61 9.05 4.63
CA ILE A 181 -50.72 9.97 3.91
C ILE A 181 -50.74 9.65 2.40
N VAL A 182 -50.80 10.68 1.55
CA VAL A 182 -50.85 10.54 0.09
C VAL A 182 -49.56 11.06 -0.54
N TYR A 183 -49.02 10.32 -1.52
CA TYR A 183 -47.80 10.69 -2.21
C TYR A 183 -48.01 11.95 -3.05
N MET A 184 -47.13 12.94 -2.90
CA MET A 184 -47.14 14.16 -3.68
C MET A 184 -45.82 14.24 -4.48
N PRO A 185 -45.81 13.92 -5.78
CA PRO A 185 -44.62 14.09 -6.59
C PRO A 185 -44.27 15.57 -6.68
N ASN A 186 -42.98 15.92 -6.53
CA ASN A 186 -42.52 17.27 -6.79
C ASN A 186 -42.89 17.64 -8.23
N LYS A 187 -43.78 18.63 -8.40
CA LYS A 187 -43.90 19.32 -9.68
C LYS A 187 -42.65 20.16 -9.82
N ASN A 188 -41.82 19.87 -10.84
CA ASN A 188 -40.81 20.81 -11.34
C ASN A 188 -41.46 22.16 -11.67
#